data_AF-A0A916HWS5-F1
#
_entry.id   AF-A0A916HWS5-F1
#
_cell.length_a   1.000
_cell.length_b   1.000
_cell.length_c   1.000
_cell.angle_alpha   90.00
_cell.angle_beta   90.00
_cell.angle_gamma   90.00
#
_symmetry.space_group_name_H-M   'P 1'
#
loop_
_entity.id
_entity.type
_entity.pdbx_description
1 polymer ?
#
loop_
_entity_poly.entity_id
_entity_poly.type
_entity_poly.pdbx_seq_one_letter_code
_entity_poly.pdbx_strand_id
1 'polypeptide(L)'
;MRKRFLASALICGTCAGAGADVITIFNFDTSVVGGRNLSYLPTPDNSLSPPGPGSFPGSSNDLWGAVIESINDDVLDDSMNDPFDLFGILIEDFDGMAFAAEDLDNPNNPSATASATWTFDISGYADVRVMIRAAAMGNFETIDCSLPPCLPDQYVFSAAIDGGTPVVVFEATADEAITQTYTLQSGVQVVLDDPLRMNGVVLSNAFQDFTSGALGSGTTLALTLTGQGDSSEEVFIFDDIVLTGTPLPACDPDVNCDGSINGFDIEAMEQAVNGDVSNFCQADADFNRDGAVNGFDVEAVEQSVNGAPCP
;
A
#
# COMPACT_ATOMS: atom_id res chain seq x y z
N MET A 1 -1.52 -15.75 29.51
CA MET A 1 -1.91 -16.86 28.61
C MET A 1 -1.79 -16.29 27.20
N ARG A 2 -0.80 -16.70 26.42
CA ARG A 2 -0.53 -16.14 25.09
C ARG A 2 -1.64 -16.54 24.12
N LYS A 3 -2.50 -15.60 23.74
CA LYS A 3 -3.38 -15.76 22.57
C LYS A 3 -2.64 -15.14 21.39
N ARG A 4 -2.01 -16.00 20.59
CA ARG A 4 -1.70 -15.65 19.20
C ARG A 4 -3.05 -15.48 18.51
N PHE A 5 -3.50 -14.25 18.33
CA PHE A 5 -4.46 -13.98 17.28
C PHE A 5 -3.67 -14.05 15.97
N LEU A 6 -3.71 -15.22 15.32
CA LEU A 6 -3.70 -15.17 13.87
C LEU A 6 -4.95 -14.37 13.52
N ALA A 7 -4.78 -13.11 13.14
CA ALA A 7 -5.75 -12.43 12.31
C ALA A 7 -5.83 -13.23 11.01
N SER A 8 -6.66 -14.28 11.00
CA SER A 8 -7.30 -14.70 9.77
C SER A 8 -8.11 -13.49 9.35
N ALA A 9 -7.55 -12.71 8.42
CA ALA A 9 -8.31 -11.79 7.60
C ALA A 9 -9.45 -12.61 6.98
N LEU A 10 -10.62 -12.53 7.61
CA LEU A 10 -11.85 -13.07 7.07
C LEU A 10 -12.23 -12.09 5.97
N ILE A 11 -11.63 -12.29 4.80
CA ILE A 11 -11.97 -11.57 3.57
C ILE A 11 -13.49 -11.65 3.44
N CYS A 12 -14.13 -10.49 3.46
CA CYS A 12 -15.57 -10.35 3.36
C CYS A 12 -16.07 -11.07 2.11
N GLY A 13 -16.67 -12.24 2.31
CA GLY A 13 -17.25 -13.04 1.27
C GLY A 13 -18.58 -12.46 0.85
N THR A 14 -18.56 -11.51 -0.09
CA THR A 14 -19.55 -11.38 -1.18
C THR A 14 -19.12 -10.25 -2.12
N CYS A 15 -18.27 -10.59 -3.09
CA CYS A 15 -18.24 -10.11 -4.48
C CYS A 15 -17.04 -10.80 -5.14
N ALA A 16 -17.13 -12.13 -5.31
CA ALA A 16 -16.15 -12.89 -6.07
C ALA A 16 -16.28 -12.52 -7.56
N GLY A 17 -15.59 -11.45 -7.96
CA GLY A 17 -14.99 -11.41 -9.28
C GLY A 17 -13.97 -12.55 -9.34
N ALA A 18 -14.01 -13.35 -10.39
CA ALA A 18 -13.04 -14.42 -10.57
C ALA A 18 -11.61 -13.84 -10.56
N GLY A 19 -10.73 -14.34 -9.68
CA GLY A 19 -9.30 -14.46 -9.98
C GLY A 19 -8.29 -13.56 -9.26
N ALA A 20 -8.61 -12.73 -8.27
CA ALA A 20 -7.58 -11.93 -7.57
C ALA A 20 -6.87 -12.75 -6.48
N ASP A 21 -5.57 -13.01 -6.67
CA ASP A 21 -4.67 -13.63 -5.71
C ASP A 21 -3.91 -12.56 -4.90
N VAL A 22 -3.48 -12.92 -3.69
CA VAL A 22 -2.57 -12.08 -2.90
C VAL A 22 -1.15 -12.23 -3.45
N ILE A 23 -0.60 -11.13 -3.97
CA ILE A 23 0.77 -11.07 -4.50
C ILE A 23 1.76 -11.07 -3.32
N THR A 24 1.55 -10.13 -2.39
CA THR A 24 2.39 -9.96 -1.20
C THR A 24 1.69 -9.13 -0.14
N ILE A 25 2.18 -9.22 1.09
CA ILE A 25 1.78 -8.40 2.23
C ILE A 25 3.06 -7.78 2.80
N PHE A 26 3.08 -6.46 2.93
CA PHE A 26 4.05 -5.75 3.76
C PHE A 26 3.38 -5.41 5.09
N ASN A 27 3.86 -6.07 6.13
CA ASN A 27 3.37 -5.90 7.50
C ASN A 27 4.49 -5.26 8.33
N PHE A 28 4.15 -4.23 9.10
CA PHE A 28 5.12 -3.42 9.83
C PHE A 28 5.72 -4.16 11.03
N ASP A 29 4.99 -5.10 11.66
CA ASP A 29 5.46 -5.92 12.80
C ASP A 29 6.74 -6.69 12.48
N THR A 30 6.81 -7.18 11.23
CA THR A 30 7.91 -8.02 10.77
C THR A 30 8.86 -7.27 9.86
N SER A 31 8.42 -6.14 9.27
CA SER A 31 9.21 -5.27 8.38
C SER A 31 10.02 -6.05 7.34
N VAL A 32 9.44 -7.15 6.82
CA VAL A 32 10.19 -8.11 6.00
C VAL A 32 10.33 -7.59 4.58
N VAL A 33 11.48 -6.98 4.32
CA VAL A 33 12.08 -6.96 2.99
C VAL A 33 12.55 -8.38 2.67
N GLY A 34 12.04 -8.95 1.58
CA GLY A 34 12.24 -10.34 1.20
C GLY A 34 11.07 -10.91 0.40
N GLY A 35 11.33 -11.95 -0.41
CA GLY A 35 10.33 -12.46 -1.34
C GLY A 35 9.96 -11.38 -2.36
N ARG A 36 8.67 -11.00 -2.40
CA ARG A 36 8.13 -9.97 -3.30
C ARG A 36 8.12 -8.56 -2.70
N ASN A 37 8.50 -8.38 -1.43
CA ASN A 37 8.71 -7.06 -0.81
C ASN A 37 10.17 -6.65 -1.05
N LEU A 38 10.44 -5.80 -2.05
CA LEU A 38 11.80 -5.53 -2.51
C LEU A 38 12.52 -4.45 -1.68
N SER A 39 11.82 -3.40 -1.26
CA SER A 39 12.41 -2.34 -0.43
C SER A 39 11.37 -1.53 0.33
N TYR A 40 11.80 -0.90 1.43
CA TYR A 40 11.08 0.14 2.17
C TYR A 40 12.09 1.26 2.49
N LEU A 41 11.78 2.49 2.06
CA LEU A 41 12.65 3.66 2.16
C LEU A 41 11.85 4.87 2.69
N PRO A 42 11.79 5.07 4.01
CA PRO A 42 11.27 6.30 4.60
C PRO A 42 12.29 7.45 4.48
N THR A 43 11.80 8.66 4.28
CA THR A 43 12.56 9.91 4.22
C THR A 43 11.78 11.00 4.96
N PRO A 44 12.25 11.47 6.13
CA PRO A 44 13.45 10.99 6.83
C PRO A 44 13.28 9.57 7.37
N ASP A 45 14.39 8.88 7.59
CA ASP A 45 14.37 7.55 8.23
C ASP A 45 14.50 7.71 9.74
N ASN A 46 13.37 7.57 10.43
CA ASN A 46 13.25 7.67 11.89
C ASN A 46 13.19 6.29 12.58
N SER A 47 13.50 5.20 11.88
CA SER A 47 13.36 3.83 12.42
C SER A 47 14.22 3.54 13.66
N LEU A 48 15.29 4.31 13.88
CA LEU A 48 16.22 4.16 15.01
C LEU A 48 16.36 5.44 15.85
N SER A 49 15.47 6.42 15.65
CA SER A 49 15.51 7.70 16.35
C SER A 49 14.98 7.56 17.79
N PRO A 50 15.58 8.24 18.79
CA PRO A 50 14.95 8.40 20.10
C PRO A 50 13.87 9.49 20.05
N PRO A 51 12.76 9.37 20.80
CA PRO A 51 12.52 8.41 21.89
C PRO A 51 12.13 6.98 21.48
N GLY A 52 11.68 6.75 20.24
CA GLY A 52 11.27 5.42 19.77
C GLY A 52 11.20 5.30 18.24
N PRO A 53 11.01 4.09 17.69
CA PRO A 53 10.93 3.91 16.25
C PRO A 53 9.81 4.78 15.67
N GLY A 54 10.09 5.44 14.54
CA GLY A 54 9.15 6.35 13.88
C GLY A 54 9.18 7.78 14.41
N SER A 55 9.71 8.03 15.62
CA SER A 55 9.75 9.39 16.18
C SER A 55 10.88 10.25 15.61
N PHE A 56 10.66 11.56 15.47
CA PHE A 56 11.75 12.48 15.21
C PHE A 56 12.63 12.65 16.45
N PRO A 57 13.94 12.96 16.27
CA PRO A 57 14.86 13.07 17.39
C PRO A 57 14.44 14.13 18.42
N GLY A 58 14.00 13.69 19.60
CA GLY A 58 13.74 14.54 20.75
C GLY A 58 12.27 14.74 21.13
N SER A 59 11.32 14.19 20.36
CA SER A 59 9.89 14.26 20.63
C SER A 59 9.22 12.94 20.26
N SER A 60 8.35 12.41 21.13
CA SER A 60 7.49 11.26 20.83
C SER A 60 6.25 11.64 20.04
N ASN A 61 5.95 12.94 19.92
CA ASN A 61 4.74 13.46 19.27
C ASN A 61 5.03 13.96 17.85
N ASP A 62 6.29 13.84 17.43
CA ASP A 62 6.72 14.13 16.07
C ASP A 62 6.95 12.76 15.42
N LEU A 63 6.04 12.30 14.57
CA LEU A 63 6.05 10.94 14.03
C LEU A 63 6.18 10.93 12.50
N TRP A 64 7.08 10.08 12.01
CA TRP A 64 7.11 9.60 10.64
C TRP A 64 7.76 8.22 10.57
N GLY A 65 6.94 7.17 10.53
CA GLY A 65 7.44 5.81 10.36
C GLY A 65 6.63 4.75 11.11
N ALA A 66 7.17 3.55 11.16
CA ALA A 66 6.57 2.45 11.92
C ALA A 66 6.69 2.72 13.43
N VAL A 67 5.56 2.72 14.13
CA VAL A 67 5.42 2.95 15.58
C VAL A 67 4.73 1.75 16.26
N ILE A 68 4.87 1.67 17.58
CA ILE A 68 4.13 0.74 18.45
C ILE A 68 3.05 1.50 19.21
N GLU A 69 2.11 0.79 19.86
CA GLU A 69 1.03 1.41 20.61
C GLU A 69 1.54 2.33 21.73
N SER A 70 2.67 2.03 22.37
CA SER A 70 3.17 2.82 23.51
C SER A 70 4.06 4.02 23.12
N ILE A 71 3.97 4.53 21.89
CA ILE A 71 4.90 5.59 21.42
C ILE A 71 4.61 6.95 22.08
N ASN A 72 3.34 7.36 22.12
CA ASN A 72 2.81 8.56 22.75
C ASN A 72 1.30 8.37 23.06
N ASP A 73 0.71 9.34 23.74
CA ASP A 73 -0.71 9.30 24.16
C ASP A 73 -1.67 9.73 23.02
N ASP A 74 -1.15 10.27 21.91
CA ASP A 74 -1.96 10.67 20.74
C ASP A 74 -2.27 9.46 19.83
N VAL A 75 -1.35 8.49 19.80
CA VAL A 75 -1.44 7.21 19.09
C VAL A 75 -2.08 6.13 19.96
N LEU A 76 -1.70 6.04 21.24
CA LEU A 76 -2.25 5.08 22.21
C LEU A 76 -3.64 5.51 22.67
N ASP A 77 -4.63 4.63 22.56
CA ASP A 77 -5.88 4.76 23.31
C ASP A 77 -5.73 3.97 24.62
N ASP A 78 -5.37 4.67 25.70
CA ASP A 78 -5.29 4.13 27.06
C ASP A 78 -6.46 4.57 27.95
N SER A 79 -7.54 5.07 27.33
CA SER A 79 -8.76 5.58 27.98
C SER A 79 -9.45 4.60 28.92
N MET A 80 -9.15 3.30 28.83
CA MET A 80 -9.58 2.28 29.78
C MET A 80 -8.90 2.41 31.16
N ASN A 81 -7.70 2.97 31.21
CA ASN A 81 -6.85 3.14 32.39
C ASN A 81 -6.62 4.61 32.77
N ASP A 82 -6.57 5.54 31.80
CA ASP A 82 -6.57 6.99 32.05
C ASP A 82 -7.89 7.63 31.61
N PRO A 83 -8.78 8.05 32.54
CA PRO A 83 -10.03 8.73 32.18
C PRO A 83 -9.83 10.15 31.60
N PHE A 84 -8.60 10.66 31.55
CA PHE A 84 -8.24 11.92 30.91
C PHE A 84 -7.63 11.76 29.52
N ASP A 85 -7.42 10.53 29.07
CA ASP A 85 -7.09 10.26 27.67
C ASP A 85 -8.28 10.64 26.77
N LEU A 86 -7.99 11.50 25.80
CA LEU A 86 -8.94 12.06 24.84
C LEU A 86 -8.54 11.77 23.39
N PHE A 87 -7.41 11.09 23.17
CA PHE A 87 -6.88 10.77 21.85
C PHE A 87 -6.55 9.27 21.79
N GLY A 88 -5.93 8.82 20.70
CA GLY A 88 -5.60 7.42 20.53
C GLY A 88 -6.40 6.71 19.44
N ILE A 89 -5.67 5.83 18.74
CA ILE A 89 -6.18 4.96 17.67
C ILE A 89 -5.79 3.50 17.96
N LEU A 90 -4.55 3.28 18.41
CA LEU A 90 -4.07 1.95 18.79
C LEU A 90 -4.51 1.64 20.21
N ILE A 91 -5.42 0.69 20.37
CA ILE A 91 -5.88 0.23 21.69
C ILE A 91 -4.77 -0.51 22.45
N GLU A 92 -4.88 -0.60 23.78
CA GLU A 92 -3.87 -1.25 24.65
C GLU A 92 -3.51 -2.71 24.31
N ASP A 93 -4.42 -3.43 23.63
CA ASP A 93 -4.22 -4.82 23.22
C ASP A 93 -3.74 -4.93 21.74
N PHE A 94 -3.41 -3.82 21.09
CA PHE A 94 -2.75 -3.85 19.77
C PHE A 94 -1.38 -4.52 19.92
N ASP A 95 -1.13 -5.58 19.15
CA ASP A 95 0.10 -6.38 19.21
C ASP A 95 0.77 -6.27 17.85
N GLY A 96 1.56 -5.22 17.64
CA GLY A 96 2.17 -4.95 16.35
C GLY A 96 2.78 -3.56 16.20
N MET A 97 3.09 -3.22 14.96
CA MET A 97 3.48 -1.89 14.52
C MET A 97 2.53 -1.43 13.42
N ALA A 98 2.34 -0.12 13.33
CA ALA A 98 1.66 0.53 12.22
C ALA A 98 2.47 1.74 11.79
N PHE A 99 2.29 2.23 10.56
CA PHE A 99 2.96 3.44 10.11
C PHE A 99 2.14 4.65 10.51
N ALA A 100 2.72 5.54 11.31
CA ALA A 100 2.09 6.76 11.77
C ALA A 100 2.81 8.02 11.26
N ALA A 101 2.03 9.08 11.13
CA ALA A 101 2.49 10.43 10.90
C ALA A 101 1.75 11.39 11.85
N GLU A 102 2.50 12.29 12.47
CA GLU A 102 2.05 13.30 13.44
C GLU A 102 3.12 14.41 13.48
N ASP A 103 2.73 15.68 13.63
CA ASP A 103 3.61 16.85 13.71
C ASP A 103 4.85 16.79 12.77
N LEU A 104 4.61 16.87 11.46
CA LEU A 104 5.72 16.87 10.49
C LEU A 104 6.42 18.24 10.42
N ASP A 105 5.82 19.34 10.88
CA ASP A 105 6.43 20.67 10.94
C ASP A 105 7.20 20.92 12.26
N ASN A 106 8.32 20.23 12.41
CA ASN A 106 9.15 20.32 13.60
C ASN A 106 10.59 20.77 13.28
N PRO A 107 11.40 21.18 14.30
CA PRO A 107 12.78 21.61 14.08
C PRO A 107 13.70 20.57 13.42
N ASN A 108 13.34 19.28 13.49
CA ASN A 108 14.07 18.19 12.86
C ASN A 108 13.59 17.91 11.42
N ASN A 109 12.47 18.49 11.01
CA ASN A 109 11.87 18.39 9.68
C ASN A 109 11.35 19.74 9.15
N PRO A 110 12.24 20.72 8.89
CA PRO A 110 11.83 22.08 8.56
C PRO A 110 11.09 22.23 7.21
N SER A 111 10.91 21.15 6.44
CA SER A 111 10.10 21.14 5.23
C SER A 111 8.64 20.79 5.48
N ALA A 112 8.25 20.46 6.72
CA ALA A 112 6.90 20.01 7.10
C ALA A 112 6.38 18.80 6.30
N THR A 113 7.27 18.11 5.60
CA THR A 113 6.91 17.11 4.59
C THR A 113 7.81 15.90 4.75
N ALA A 114 7.25 14.72 4.50
CA ALA A 114 7.98 13.47 4.54
C ALA A 114 7.47 12.51 3.46
N SER A 115 8.27 11.52 3.08
CA SER A 115 7.91 10.53 2.06
C SER A 115 8.40 9.13 2.42
N ALA A 116 7.68 8.10 1.99
CA ALA A 116 8.04 6.72 2.22
C ALA A 116 7.71 5.91 0.97
N THR A 117 8.69 5.18 0.44
CA THR A 117 8.51 4.35 -0.75
C THR A 117 8.67 2.87 -0.42
N TRP A 118 7.67 2.09 -0.81
CA TRP A 118 7.73 0.63 -0.85
C TRP A 118 7.81 0.16 -2.29
N THR A 119 8.72 -0.77 -2.57
CA THR A 119 8.84 -1.39 -3.90
C THR A 119 8.52 -2.88 -3.79
N PHE A 120 7.72 -3.38 -4.74
CA PHE A 120 7.24 -4.74 -4.78
C PHE A 120 7.53 -5.40 -6.12
N ASP A 121 7.73 -6.72 -6.12
CA ASP A 121 7.73 -7.57 -7.32
C ASP A 121 6.30 -8.04 -7.62
N ILE A 122 5.76 -7.52 -8.71
CA ILE A 122 4.41 -7.83 -9.21
C ILE A 122 4.44 -8.70 -10.47
N SER A 123 5.62 -9.23 -10.85
CA SER A 123 5.78 -10.09 -12.02
C SER A 123 4.83 -11.29 -11.98
N GLY A 124 4.22 -11.56 -13.14
CA GLY A 124 3.23 -12.64 -13.28
C GLY A 124 1.80 -12.27 -12.88
N TYR A 125 1.51 -10.99 -12.62
CA TYR A 125 0.16 -10.52 -12.27
C TYR A 125 -0.31 -9.36 -13.16
N ALA A 126 -1.61 -9.35 -13.43
CA ALA A 126 -2.36 -8.23 -13.99
C ALA A 126 -3.41 -7.74 -13.00
N ASP A 127 -4.12 -6.67 -13.37
CA ASP A 127 -5.13 -6.04 -12.52
C ASP A 127 -4.63 -5.77 -11.08
N VAL A 128 -3.36 -5.38 -10.96
CA VAL A 128 -2.73 -5.16 -9.65
C VAL A 128 -3.47 -4.06 -8.90
N ARG A 129 -3.79 -4.31 -7.63
CA ARG A 129 -4.44 -3.37 -6.72
C ARG A 129 -3.66 -3.29 -5.42
N VAL A 130 -3.66 -2.10 -4.83
CA VAL A 130 -3.13 -1.84 -3.49
C VAL A 130 -4.29 -1.81 -2.51
N MET A 131 -4.12 -2.41 -1.34
CA MET A 131 -5.02 -2.26 -0.21
C MET A 131 -4.22 -1.79 1.01
N ILE A 132 -4.82 -0.88 1.78
CA ILE A 132 -4.31 -0.41 3.07
C ILE A 132 -5.46 -0.38 4.08
N ARG A 133 -5.13 -0.45 5.37
CA ARG A 133 -6.08 -0.13 6.44
C ARG A 133 -5.66 1.19 7.06
N ALA A 134 -6.50 2.22 7.00
CA ALA A 134 -6.15 3.55 7.50
C ALA A 134 -7.14 4.02 8.57
N ALA A 135 -6.63 4.83 9.49
CA ALA A 135 -7.38 5.50 10.55
C ALA A 135 -6.78 6.89 10.77
N ALA A 136 -7.56 7.79 11.34
CA ALA A 136 -7.07 9.09 11.74
C ALA A 136 -7.90 9.66 12.88
N MET A 137 -7.30 10.50 13.70
CA MET A 137 -7.97 11.27 14.73
C MET A 137 -7.22 12.59 14.92
N GLY A 138 -7.96 13.69 14.99
CA GLY A 138 -7.39 15.03 15.05
C GLY A 138 -8.37 16.09 14.56
N ASN A 139 -7.91 17.33 14.62
CA ASN A 139 -8.53 18.51 14.04
C ASN A 139 -7.62 19.02 12.93
N PHE A 140 -7.81 18.56 11.70
CA PHE A 140 -6.84 18.74 10.62
C PHE A 140 -7.17 19.97 9.78
N GLU A 141 -6.16 20.61 9.19
CA GLU A 141 -6.31 21.83 8.40
C GLU A 141 -6.20 21.60 6.88
N THR A 142 -6.90 22.44 6.11
CA THR A 142 -6.62 22.60 4.67
C THR A 142 -5.77 23.84 4.41
N ILE A 143 -5.28 24.00 3.18
CA ILE A 143 -4.50 25.18 2.79
C ILE A 143 -5.28 26.50 2.93
N ASP A 144 -6.62 26.44 2.90
CA ASP A 144 -7.52 27.60 2.97
C ASP A 144 -8.11 27.79 4.39
N CYS A 145 -7.48 27.21 5.42
CA CYS A 145 -8.03 27.19 6.77
C CYS A 145 -8.32 28.57 7.36
N SER A 146 -9.26 28.59 8.30
CA SER A 146 -9.75 29.86 8.86
C SER A 146 -8.80 30.51 9.89
N LEU A 147 -7.85 29.74 10.45
CA LEU A 147 -6.95 30.16 11.52
C LEU A 147 -5.49 29.76 11.20
N PRO A 148 -4.62 30.70 10.75
CA PRO A 148 -3.24 30.37 10.39
C PRO A 148 -2.34 30.04 11.61
N PRO A 149 -1.24 29.29 11.41
CA PRO A 149 -0.73 28.80 10.13
C PRO A 149 -1.60 27.69 9.53
N CYS A 150 -1.91 27.79 8.23
CA CYS A 150 -2.66 26.76 7.50
C CYS A 150 -1.65 25.94 6.72
N LEU A 151 -0.99 25.01 7.39
CA LEU A 151 -0.31 23.93 6.70
C LEU A 151 -1.36 22.86 6.43
N PRO A 152 -1.50 22.36 5.20
CA PRO A 152 -2.51 21.36 4.92
C PRO A 152 -2.07 20.00 5.45
N ASP A 153 -2.92 19.35 6.23
CA ASP A 153 -2.77 17.94 6.56
C ASP A 153 -3.23 17.08 5.39
N GLN A 154 -2.25 16.44 4.75
CA GLN A 154 -2.51 15.62 3.59
C GLN A 154 -1.57 14.43 3.51
N TYR A 155 -2.15 13.28 3.18
CA TYR A 155 -1.45 12.02 3.03
C TYR A 155 -1.83 11.38 1.70
N VAL A 156 -0.90 11.43 0.75
CA VAL A 156 -1.13 11.04 -0.63
C VAL A 156 -0.31 9.80 -0.96
N PHE A 157 -1.01 8.71 -1.30
CA PHE A 157 -0.41 7.50 -1.83
C PHE A 157 -0.44 7.55 -3.36
N SER A 158 0.71 7.38 -3.98
CA SER A 158 0.84 7.23 -5.42
C SER A 158 1.54 5.93 -5.78
N ALA A 159 1.14 5.32 -6.89
CA ALA A 159 1.73 4.08 -7.39
C ALA A 159 2.30 4.28 -8.79
N ALA A 160 3.47 3.69 -9.06
CA ALA A 160 4.08 3.64 -10.38
C ALA A 160 4.50 2.21 -10.71
N ILE A 161 4.08 1.70 -11.87
CA ILE A 161 4.53 0.41 -12.40
C ILE A 161 5.75 0.64 -13.30
N ASP A 162 6.82 -0.13 -13.08
CA ASP A 162 8.04 -0.17 -13.90
C ASP A 162 8.68 1.21 -14.17
N GLY A 163 8.62 2.10 -13.16
CA GLY A 163 9.15 3.46 -13.26
C GLY A 163 8.33 4.41 -14.16
N GLY A 164 7.11 4.01 -14.53
CA GLY A 164 6.16 4.84 -15.25
C GLY A 164 5.65 6.05 -14.46
N THR A 165 4.73 6.80 -15.05
CA THR A 165 4.13 7.99 -14.38
C THR A 165 3.35 7.57 -13.14
N PRO A 166 3.62 8.15 -11.96
CA PRO A 166 2.85 7.86 -10.75
C PRO A 166 1.38 8.27 -10.90
N VAL A 167 0.48 7.42 -10.39
CA VAL A 167 -0.96 7.69 -10.27
C VAL A 167 -1.36 7.71 -8.80
N VAL A 168 -2.20 8.66 -8.39
CA VAL A 168 -2.74 8.70 -7.02
C VAL A 168 -3.70 7.53 -6.84
N VAL A 169 -3.48 6.74 -5.77
CA VAL A 169 -4.29 5.56 -5.44
C VAL A 169 -5.12 5.76 -4.18
N PHE A 170 -4.62 6.56 -3.23
CA PHE A 170 -5.34 7.02 -2.05
C PHE A 170 -4.91 8.46 -1.74
N GLU A 171 -5.84 9.24 -1.23
CA GLU A 171 -5.60 10.61 -0.79
C GLU A 171 -6.46 10.85 0.44
N ALA A 172 -5.83 11.20 1.56
CA ALA A 172 -6.48 11.70 2.77
C ALA A 172 -6.22 13.20 2.89
N THR A 173 -7.29 13.97 3.03
CA THR A 173 -7.28 15.44 3.18
C THR A 173 -8.31 15.86 4.21
N ALA A 174 -8.06 16.95 4.94
CA ALA A 174 -9.01 17.54 5.88
C ALA A 174 -10.35 17.95 5.21
N ASP A 175 -11.45 17.85 5.94
CA ASP A 175 -12.77 18.37 5.56
C ASP A 175 -13.25 19.40 6.60
N GLU A 176 -12.91 20.67 6.38
CA GLU A 176 -13.20 21.79 7.29
C GLU A 176 -14.70 22.16 7.42
N ALA A 177 -15.59 21.39 6.78
CA ALA A 177 -17.02 21.66 6.82
C ALA A 177 -17.76 20.78 7.84
N ILE A 178 -17.09 19.81 8.46
CA ILE A 178 -17.74 18.79 9.27
C ILE A 178 -17.01 18.55 10.60
N THR A 179 -17.77 18.08 11.59
CA THR A 179 -17.24 17.51 12.83
C THR A 179 -17.33 16.00 12.78
N GLN A 180 -16.44 15.33 13.49
CA GLN A 180 -16.46 13.88 13.66
C GLN A 180 -16.54 13.52 15.15
N THR A 181 -17.34 12.50 15.46
CA THR A 181 -17.35 11.88 16.78
C THR A 181 -16.50 10.62 16.77
N TYR A 182 -15.41 10.64 17.52
CA TYR A 182 -14.52 9.51 17.76
C TYR A 182 -14.97 8.76 19.02
N THR A 183 -14.78 7.44 19.04
CA THR A 183 -15.15 6.61 20.20
C THR A 183 -13.91 5.88 20.67
N LEU A 184 -13.42 6.25 21.84
CA LEU A 184 -12.26 5.63 22.48
C LEU A 184 -12.62 4.23 23.03
N GLN A 185 -11.62 3.45 23.43
CA GLN A 185 -11.76 2.08 23.90
C GLN A 185 -12.67 1.99 25.13
N SER A 186 -12.65 3.00 25.99
CA SER A 186 -13.54 3.16 27.14
C SER A 186 -15.02 3.41 26.78
N GLY A 187 -15.30 3.76 25.54
CA GLY A 187 -16.60 4.22 25.06
C GLY A 187 -16.83 5.72 25.27
N VAL A 188 -15.83 6.46 25.77
CA VAL A 188 -15.84 7.92 25.77
C VAL A 188 -15.93 8.42 24.33
N GLN A 189 -16.73 9.46 24.12
CA GLN A 189 -16.88 10.10 22.83
C GLN A 189 -16.22 11.46 22.85
N VAL A 190 -15.36 11.70 21.87
CA VAL A 190 -14.68 12.96 21.65
C VAL A 190 -15.16 13.53 20.31
N VAL A 191 -15.49 14.80 20.29
CA VAL A 191 -15.93 15.50 19.07
C VAL A 191 -14.84 16.48 18.70
N LEU A 192 -14.25 16.28 17.52
CA LEU A 192 -13.26 17.19 16.94
C LEU A 192 -13.82 17.74 15.63
N ASP A 193 -13.38 18.95 15.29
CA ASP A 193 -13.64 19.57 13.99
C ASP A 193 -12.72 18.92 12.94
N ASP A 194 -13.02 19.15 11.67
CA ASP A 194 -12.13 19.01 10.52
C ASP A 194 -11.42 17.63 10.37
N PRO A 195 -12.17 16.51 10.29
CA PRO A 195 -11.59 15.18 10.15
C PRO A 195 -10.97 14.94 8.76
N LEU A 196 -9.99 14.03 8.67
CA LEU A 196 -9.52 13.54 7.38
C LEU A 196 -10.57 12.70 6.64
N ARG A 197 -10.60 12.84 5.32
CA ARG A 197 -11.38 11.99 4.42
C ARG A 197 -10.49 11.30 3.41
N MET A 198 -10.63 9.98 3.31
CA MET A 198 -9.97 9.17 2.29
C MET A 198 -11.00 8.63 1.31
N ASN A 199 -10.85 8.94 0.01
CA ASN A 199 -11.78 8.52 -1.05
C ASN A 199 -13.26 8.86 -0.74
N GLY A 200 -13.50 10.00 -0.08
CA GLY A 200 -14.84 10.45 0.33
C GLY A 200 -15.39 9.80 1.60
N VAL A 201 -14.65 8.88 2.22
CA VAL A 201 -14.99 8.28 3.52
C VAL A 201 -14.29 9.06 4.62
N VAL A 202 -15.04 9.52 5.63
CA VAL A 202 -14.48 10.13 6.84
C VAL A 202 -13.71 9.07 7.62
N LEU A 203 -12.46 9.34 7.94
CA LEU A 203 -11.63 8.47 8.77
C LEU A 203 -12.07 8.58 10.24
N SER A 204 -11.92 7.47 10.95
CA SER A 204 -12.18 7.37 12.39
C SER A 204 -10.92 6.89 13.11
N ASN A 205 -10.96 6.87 14.44
CA ASN A 205 -9.91 6.29 15.29
C ASN A 205 -9.95 4.74 15.29
N ALA A 206 -10.44 4.15 14.20
CA ALA A 206 -10.50 2.72 13.97
C ALA A 206 -10.14 2.43 12.52
N PHE A 207 -9.36 1.39 12.29
CA PHE A 207 -8.90 1.00 10.96
C PHE A 207 -10.07 0.70 10.00
N GLN A 208 -10.04 1.35 8.85
CA GLN A 208 -10.97 1.17 7.74
C GLN A 208 -10.22 0.65 6.51
N ASP A 209 -10.80 -0.31 5.79
CA ASP A 209 -10.18 -0.92 4.61
C ASP A 209 -10.34 -0.02 3.37
N PHE A 210 -9.24 0.25 2.67
CA PHE A 210 -9.22 0.96 1.40
C PHE A 210 -8.59 0.09 0.31
N THR A 211 -9.16 0.11 -0.89
CA THR A 211 -8.66 -0.62 -2.07
C THR A 211 -8.60 0.30 -3.27
N SER A 212 -7.47 0.30 -3.97
CA SER A 212 -7.28 1.11 -5.17
C SER A 212 -8.08 0.58 -6.36
N GLY A 213 -8.20 1.38 -7.42
CA GLY A 213 -8.51 0.87 -8.75
C GLY A 213 -7.43 -0.10 -9.26
N ALA A 214 -7.73 -0.83 -10.34
CA ALA A 214 -6.74 -1.67 -11.01
C ALA A 214 -5.67 -0.80 -11.68
N LEU A 215 -4.40 -1.09 -11.39
CA LEU A 215 -3.23 -0.32 -11.84
C LEU A 215 -2.62 -0.89 -13.12
N GLY A 216 -2.90 -2.15 -13.45
CA GLY A 216 -2.38 -2.85 -14.63
C GLY A 216 -1.48 -4.04 -14.28
N SER A 217 -0.51 -4.33 -15.14
CA SER A 217 0.49 -5.39 -15.03
C SER A 217 1.89 -4.81 -15.22
N GLY A 218 2.92 -5.49 -14.69
CA GLY A 218 4.32 -5.11 -14.87
C GLY A 218 5.26 -6.01 -14.07
N THR A 219 6.50 -5.57 -13.88
CA THR A 219 7.49 -6.32 -13.06
C THR A 219 7.61 -5.78 -11.66
N THR A 220 7.54 -4.46 -11.50
CA THR A 220 7.72 -3.76 -10.24
C THR A 220 6.63 -2.74 -10.00
N LEU A 221 6.21 -2.61 -8.75
CA LEU A 221 5.32 -1.53 -8.30
C LEU A 221 6.02 -0.74 -7.21
N ALA A 222 6.18 0.56 -7.41
CA ALA A 222 6.59 1.50 -6.38
C ALA A 222 5.35 2.20 -5.82
N LEU A 223 5.06 2.02 -4.53
CA LEU A 223 4.05 2.76 -3.77
C LEU A 223 4.77 3.83 -2.95
N THR A 224 4.41 5.09 -3.14
CA THR A 224 4.97 6.22 -2.38
C THR A 224 3.87 6.91 -1.60
N LEU A 225 4.02 6.99 -0.29
CA LEU A 225 3.28 7.90 0.57
C LEU A 225 4.06 9.22 0.67
N THR A 226 3.39 10.35 0.46
CA THR A 226 3.86 11.68 0.83
C THR A 226 2.93 12.24 1.89
N GLY A 227 3.49 12.68 3.02
CA GLY A 227 2.76 13.29 4.11
C GLY A 227 3.16 14.76 4.28
N GLN A 228 2.18 15.55 4.69
CA GLN A 228 2.32 16.89 5.25
C GLN A 228 1.34 17.00 6.41
N GLY A 229 1.75 17.67 7.48
CA GLY A 229 0.90 18.02 8.59
C GLY A 229 1.68 18.70 9.70
N ASP A 230 1.00 19.41 10.56
CA ASP A 230 1.56 20.03 11.76
C ASP A 230 0.76 19.60 13.00
N SER A 231 1.13 20.13 14.16
CA SER A 231 0.42 19.90 15.42
C SER A 231 0.59 18.48 16.01
N SER A 232 0.67 18.44 17.34
CA SER A 232 0.44 17.23 18.12
C SER A 232 -1.06 16.99 18.24
N GLU A 233 -1.52 15.75 18.44
CA GLU A 233 -2.94 15.35 18.51
C GLU A 233 -3.63 15.15 17.13
N GLU A 234 -2.87 15.26 16.03
CA GLU A 234 -3.33 15.05 14.65
C GLU A 234 -2.62 13.83 14.02
N VAL A 235 -3.18 12.66 14.30
CA VAL A 235 -2.57 11.39 13.92
C VAL A 235 -3.23 10.85 12.66
N PHE A 236 -2.42 10.63 11.63
CA PHE A 236 -2.74 9.72 10.53
C PHE A 236 -1.96 8.42 10.69
N ILE A 237 -2.66 7.29 10.64
CA ILE A 237 -2.04 5.98 10.80
C ILE A 237 -2.60 4.98 9.80
N PHE A 238 -1.73 4.13 9.27
CA PHE A 238 -2.17 3.00 8.46
C PHE A 238 -1.38 1.74 8.78
N ASP A 239 -2.02 0.61 8.53
CA ASP A 239 -1.49 -0.72 8.79
C ASP A 239 -1.73 -1.62 7.59
N ASP A 240 -0.78 -2.54 7.38
CA ASP A 240 -0.61 -3.45 6.26
C ASP A 240 -0.68 -2.79 4.86
N ILE A 241 0.25 -3.16 3.99
CA ILE A 241 0.09 -2.95 2.54
C ILE A 241 -0.12 -4.32 1.92
N VAL A 242 -1.30 -4.55 1.35
CA VAL A 242 -1.62 -5.79 0.64
C VAL A 242 -1.68 -5.51 -0.84
N LEU A 243 -0.87 -6.23 -1.63
CA LEU A 243 -1.02 -6.26 -3.08
C LEU A 243 -1.82 -7.48 -3.49
N THR A 244 -2.83 -7.24 -4.32
CA THR A 244 -3.59 -8.30 -4.99
C THR A 244 -3.51 -8.12 -6.50
N GLY A 245 -3.70 -9.20 -7.25
CA GLY A 245 -3.75 -9.14 -8.70
C GLY A 245 -4.27 -10.44 -9.28
N THR A 246 -4.68 -10.40 -10.53
CA THR A 246 -5.03 -11.60 -11.29
C THR A 246 -3.73 -12.27 -11.75
N PRO A 247 -3.45 -13.53 -11.38
CA PRO A 247 -2.33 -14.25 -11.97
C PRO A 247 -2.47 -14.21 -13.48
N LEU A 248 -1.44 -13.71 -14.15
CA LEU A 248 -1.35 -13.89 -15.58
C LEU A 248 -1.33 -15.39 -15.86
N PRO A 249 -1.93 -15.86 -16.97
CA PRO A 249 -1.74 -17.23 -17.40
C PRO A 249 -0.24 -17.55 -17.38
N ALA A 250 0.14 -18.70 -16.81
CA ALA A 250 1.49 -19.19 -17.01
C ALA A 250 1.71 -19.21 -18.53
N CYS A 251 2.73 -18.52 -19.05
CA CYS A 251 3.04 -18.73 -20.46
C CYS A 251 3.42 -20.21 -20.61
N ASP A 252 2.88 -20.79 -21.67
CA ASP A 252 3.10 -22.19 -22.01
C ASP A 252 3.96 -22.18 -23.26
N PRO A 253 5.25 -22.55 -23.22
CA PRO A 253 6.04 -22.54 -24.43
C PRO A 253 5.60 -23.60 -25.45
N ASP A 254 4.67 -24.51 -25.11
CA ASP A 254 3.95 -25.38 -26.05
C ASP A 254 2.85 -24.59 -26.78
N VAL A 255 3.25 -23.63 -27.63
CA VAL A 255 2.33 -22.70 -28.30
C VAL A 255 1.53 -23.36 -29.43
N ASN A 256 1.93 -24.57 -29.85
CA ASN A 256 1.19 -25.38 -30.82
C ASN A 256 0.31 -26.47 -30.16
N CYS A 257 0.39 -26.61 -28.83
CA CYS A 257 -0.36 -27.57 -28.01
C CYS A 257 -0.19 -29.04 -28.46
N ASP A 258 0.97 -29.42 -28.97
CA ASP A 258 1.26 -30.82 -29.34
C ASP A 258 1.69 -31.69 -28.14
N GLY A 259 1.86 -31.07 -26.97
CA GLY A 259 2.26 -31.70 -25.72
C GLY A 259 3.77 -31.76 -25.52
N SER A 260 4.55 -31.13 -26.39
CA SER A 260 6.02 -31.16 -26.37
C SER A 260 6.63 -29.79 -26.65
N ILE A 261 7.34 -29.21 -25.69
CA ILE A 261 8.09 -27.97 -25.87
C ILE A 261 9.33 -28.23 -26.74
N ASN A 262 9.35 -27.76 -27.98
CA ASN A 262 10.40 -28.02 -28.96
C ASN A 262 10.46 -26.98 -30.11
N GLY A 263 11.22 -27.26 -31.18
CA GLY A 263 11.38 -26.34 -32.32
C GLY A 263 10.10 -26.09 -33.12
N PHE A 264 9.09 -26.97 -33.03
CA PHE A 264 7.78 -26.77 -33.66
C PHE A 264 6.97 -25.65 -32.98
N ASP A 265 7.28 -25.30 -31.74
CA ASP A 265 6.68 -24.14 -31.06
C ASP A 265 7.25 -22.83 -31.60
N ILE A 266 8.56 -22.80 -31.85
CA ILE A 266 9.23 -21.67 -32.49
C ILE A 266 8.64 -21.46 -33.90
N GLU A 267 8.49 -22.53 -34.69
CA GLU A 267 7.89 -22.47 -36.03
C GLU A 267 6.43 -21.98 -35.98
N ALA A 268 5.64 -22.44 -35.01
CA ALA A 268 4.27 -21.99 -34.83
C ALA A 268 4.19 -20.51 -34.46
N MET A 269 5.11 -20.00 -33.62
CA MET A 269 5.21 -18.58 -33.31
C MET A 269 5.65 -17.75 -34.53
N GLU A 270 6.64 -18.23 -35.30
CA GLU A 270 7.05 -17.58 -36.56
C GLU A 270 5.87 -17.47 -37.56
N GLN A 271 5.01 -18.48 -37.63
CA GLN A 271 3.79 -18.45 -38.43
C GLN A 271 2.78 -17.43 -37.88
N ALA A 272 2.56 -17.40 -36.56
CA ALA A 272 1.64 -16.49 -35.90
C ALA A 272 2.03 -15.01 -36.10
N VAL A 273 3.32 -14.69 -35.98
CA VAL A 273 3.87 -13.33 -36.25
C VAL A 273 3.66 -12.91 -37.71
N ASN A 274 3.60 -13.87 -38.64
CA ASN A 274 3.26 -13.62 -40.05
C ASN A 274 1.75 -13.64 -40.34
N GLY A 275 0.91 -13.76 -39.31
CA GLY A 275 -0.55 -13.74 -39.39
C GLY A 275 -1.20 -15.10 -39.66
N ASP A 276 -0.44 -16.20 -39.65
CA ASP A 276 -0.97 -17.56 -39.74
C ASP A 276 -1.02 -18.22 -38.36
N VAL A 277 -2.22 -18.24 -37.77
CA VAL A 277 -2.48 -18.83 -36.45
C VAL A 277 -3.04 -20.26 -36.53
N SER A 278 -2.94 -20.92 -37.69
CA SER A 278 -3.57 -22.25 -37.89
C SER A 278 -2.98 -23.36 -37.01
N ASN A 279 -1.71 -23.23 -36.62
CA ASN A 279 -1.01 -24.13 -35.69
C ASN A 279 -0.77 -23.47 -34.31
N PHE A 280 -1.41 -22.33 -34.04
CA PHE A 280 -1.23 -21.59 -32.79
C PHE A 280 -2.48 -21.77 -31.92
N CYS A 281 -2.32 -22.41 -30.77
CA CYS A 281 -3.45 -22.79 -29.92
C CYS A 281 -3.72 -21.82 -28.76
N GLN A 282 -2.79 -20.89 -28.51
CA GLN A 282 -2.92 -19.94 -27.41
C GLN A 282 -3.82 -18.78 -27.79
N ALA A 283 -4.40 -18.16 -26.77
CA ALA A 283 -5.33 -17.05 -26.94
C ALA A 283 -4.65 -15.78 -27.48
N ASP A 284 -3.33 -15.66 -27.30
CA ASP A 284 -2.54 -14.50 -27.68
C ASP A 284 -1.15 -14.93 -28.16
N ALA A 285 -0.67 -14.32 -29.24
CA ALA A 285 0.65 -14.55 -29.83
C ALA A 285 1.70 -13.55 -29.33
N ASP A 286 1.31 -12.57 -28.51
CA ASP A 286 2.21 -11.69 -27.76
C ASP A 286 2.76 -12.44 -26.54
N PHE A 287 3.67 -13.38 -26.79
CA PHE A 287 4.25 -14.29 -25.81
C PHE A 287 5.20 -13.56 -24.85
N ASN A 288 5.92 -12.54 -25.32
CA ASN A 288 6.78 -11.71 -24.45
C ASN A 288 6.02 -10.58 -23.74
N ARG A 289 4.75 -10.35 -24.12
CA ARG A 289 3.83 -9.36 -23.54
C ARG A 289 4.32 -7.93 -23.64
N ASP A 290 5.04 -7.60 -24.71
CA ASP A 290 5.51 -6.23 -24.98
C ASP A 290 4.44 -5.35 -25.64
N GLY A 291 3.26 -5.91 -25.92
CA GLY A 291 2.12 -5.25 -26.54
C GLY A 291 2.13 -5.33 -28.07
N ALA A 292 3.06 -6.08 -28.67
CA ALA A 292 3.15 -6.24 -30.11
C ALA A 292 3.57 -7.66 -30.52
N VAL A 293 2.73 -8.36 -31.29
CA VAL A 293 3.10 -9.64 -31.92
C VAL A 293 4.17 -9.43 -32.99
N ASN A 294 5.43 -9.77 -32.68
CA ASN A 294 6.59 -9.50 -33.51
C ASN A 294 7.73 -10.54 -33.30
N GLY A 295 8.91 -10.30 -33.89
CA GLY A 295 10.04 -11.24 -33.79
C GLY A 295 10.57 -11.46 -32.36
N PHE A 296 10.29 -10.56 -31.43
CA PHE A 296 10.65 -10.72 -30.01
C PHE A 296 9.80 -11.78 -29.31
N ASP A 297 8.59 -12.09 -29.79
CA ASP A 297 7.81 -13.24 -29.32
C ASP A 297 8.44 -14.56 -29.73
N VAL A 298 8.96 -14.63 -30.95
CA VAL A 298 9.71 -15.80 -31.44
C VAL A 298 10.95 -16.02 -30.57
N GLU A 299 11.71 -14.96 -30.29
CA GLU A 299 12.90 -15.04 -29.42
C GLU A 299 12.54 -15.50 -28.01
N ALA A 300 11.42 -15.01 -27.46
CA ALA A 300 10.94 -15.37 -26.13
C ALA A 300 10.50 -16.85 -26.04
N VAL A 301 9.81 -17.38 -27.07
CA VAL A 301 9.50 -18.82 -27.18
C VAL A 301 10.80 -19.62 -27.33
N GLU A 302 11.73 -19.19 -28.18
CA GLU A 302 13.03 -19.87 -28.37
C GLU A 302 13.82 -19.96 -27.07
N GLN A 303 13.88 -18.88 -26.29
CA GLN A 303 14.53 -18.89 -24.98
C GLN A 303 13.84 -19.89 -24.03
N SER A 304 12.50 -19.90 -24.01
CA SER A 304 11.71 -20.80 -23.15
C SER A 304 11.88 -22.28 -23.54
N VAL A 305 11.91 -22.59 -24.84
CA VAL A 305 12.23 -23.93 -25.38
C VAL A 305 13.62 -24.39 -24.95
N ASN A 306 14.57 -23.46 -24.84
CA ASN A 306 15.93 -23.73 -24.35
C ASN A 306 16.03 -23.76 -22.81
N GLY A 307 14.91 -23.72 -22.09
CA GLY A 307 14.84 -23.83 -20.64
C GLY A 307 15.02 -22.51 -19.89
N ALA A 308 14.95 -21.36 -20.57
CA ALA A 308 14.80 -20.08 -19.90
C ALA A 308 13.43 -20.01 -19.20
N PRO A 309 13.30 -19.24 -18.10
CA PRO A 309 12.00 -18.95 -17.54
C PRO A 309 11.17 -18.17 -18.55
N CYS A 310 9.87 -18.41 -18.44
CA CYS A 310 8.82 -17.71 -19.14
C CYS A 310 8.92 -16.18 -18.96
N PRO A 311 8.79 -15.35 -20.03
CA PRO A 311 8.92 -13.90 -19.96
C PRO A 311 7.78 -13.20 -19.20
#